data_AF-A0A521W080-F1
#
_entry.id   AF-A0A521W080-F1
#
_cell.length_a   1.000
_cell.length_b   1.000
_cell.length_c   1.000
_cell.angle_alpha   90.00
_cell.angle_beta   90.00
_cell.angle_gamma   90.00
#
_symmetry.space_group_name_H-M   'P 1'
#
loop_
_entity.id
_entity.type
_entity.pdbx_description
1 polymer ?
#
loop_
_entity_poly.entity_id
_entity_poly.type
_entity_poly.pdbx_seq_one_letter_code
_entity_poly.pdbx_strand_id
1 'polypeptide(L)'
;MSGVRVKQTTRRHNRGGDGAGNTTRRKSKPASAPELIPAHDISDHHLHNDSIGDAFHLCALYDSSSDFADKCAALSMLSADLAFRHLYILDDVTSKHIGVAFNSFRSANDLIMPVDSLIGPLTAPVKISLLIDRLRSIAAQVSDDGYGGIFVLFDMSWIPITPSGLANHRELEVALHQLAESPSIRVACFYNRALFPPNILLDVLRAHPAILVGDTLRANPYYLPPVVLLGGDAEQKLNWWMANLEADATPVSERSERARETLPGAKERIPAVATSAVQVGSGFIQRWSDAEPESLTTVRWKIRCLGDLRVYRHGGDLVEWNGYSGATHKTKTLFALLLERGTKGAGVEEVADLLWPEARDIDQSLNRLYHTVHCLRLALSPHLKSSRNSPFIISRNKHYYLVLPEATWIDVPVFEQYCRQGEKLMNAGNLDLSLTCHQAAEHLYTGSLYGDIPLEYVEDRERDWCWSRRYWIEAIYLKMLACMATIHRKRQDAGMSLLYCERVLKIDPCSERAHQEAMRTYHQIGRRDALERQYRLCRESLRRYEERQPSPETVVLARELIA
;
A
#
# COMPACT_ATOMS: atom_id res chain seq x y z
N MET A 1 -69.02 -7.54 10.04
CA MET A 1 -68.54 -6.18 10.37
C MET A 1 -67.32 -5.91 9.48
N SER A 2 -67.38 -5.12 8.40
CA SER A 2 -67.59 -3.65 8.28
C SER A 2 -66.32 -2.85 8.65
N GLY A 3 -65.64 -2.12 7.76
CA GLY A 3 -65.84 -1.85 6.32
C GLY A 3 -64.79 -0.80 5.82
N VAL A 4 -64.85 -0.17 4.63
CA VAL A 4 -65.70 -0.37 3.44
C VAL A 4 -65.15 0.45 2.22
N ARG A 5 -65.10 -0.14 1.01
CA ARG A 5 -65.12 0.55 -0.35
C ARG A 5 -63.94 1.50 -0.70
N VAL A 6 -63.70 2.00 -1.93
CA VAL A 6 -64.11 1.77 -3.36
C VAL A 6 -62.95 2.32 -4.25
N LYS A 7 -62.44 1.71 -5.34
CA LYS A 7 -62.98 1.24 -6.64
C LYS A 7 -63.10 2.36 -7.71
N GLN A 8 -62.97 1.96 -8.99
CA GLN A 8 -63.06 2.74 -10.26
C GLN A 8 -61.74 3.43 -10.71
N THR A 9 -61.21 3.35 -11.93
CA THR A 9 -61.57 2.85 -13.31
C THR A 9 -62.04 3.87 -14.35
N THR A 10 -61.33 3.82 -15.50
CA THR A 10 -61.78 4.01 -16.91
C THR A 10 -62.04 5.39 -17.54
N ARG A 11 -61.31 5.63 -18.65
CA ARG A 11 -61.77 6.20 -19.95
C ARG A 11 -62.00 7.74 -19.99
N ARG A 12 -62.02 8.44 -21.14
CA ARG A 12 -62.20 8.02 -22.57
C ARG A 12 -61.76 9.09 -23.61
N HIS A 13 -61.16 8.67 -24.76
CA HIS A 13 -61.17 9.32 -26.10
C HIS A 13 -60.61 10.79 -26.23
N ASN A 14 -60.39 11.42 -27.41
CA ASN A 14 -60.57 11.12 -28.85
C ASN A 14 -59.49 11.89 -29.69
N ARG A 15 -58.87 11.32 -30.75
CA ARG A 15 -59.13 11.49 -32.23
C ARG A 15 -58.75 12.83 -32.92
N GLY A 16 -58.26 12.69 -34.17
CA GLY A 16 -57.85 13.75 -35.13
C GLY A 16 -56.34 13.67 -35.41
N GLY A 17 -55.78 13.67 -36.64
CA GLY A 17 -56.31 13.95 -37.99
C GLY A 17 -56.00 15.40 -38.42
N ASP A 18 -55.53 15.75 -39.63
CA ASP A 18 -55.16 14.99 -40.85
C ASP A 18 -54.20 15.83 -41.74
N GLY A 19 -53.65 15.26 -42.82
CA GLY A 19 -52.87 15.98 -43.87
C GLY A 19 -51.48 15.33 -44.12
N ALA A 20 -51.09 14.81 -45.29
CA ALA A 20 -51.30 15.19 -46.71
C ALA A 20 -50.59 16.50 -47.12
N GLY A 21 -49.79 16.58 -48.21
CA GLY A 21 -49.30 15.52 -49.11
C GLY A 21 -49.27 15.93 -50.59
N ASN A 22 -48.10 16.31 -51.12
CA ASN A 22 -47.82 16.46 -52.56
C ASN A 22 -46.28 16.39 -52.74
N THR A 23 -45.59 15.59 -53.58
CA THR A 23 -45.72 15.12 -54.99
C THR A 23 -45.67 16.22 -56.05
N THR A 24 -44.88 16.18 -57.13
CA THR A 24 -43.66 15.39 -57.53
C THR A 24 -42.73 16.36 -58.37
N ARG A 25 -41.80 16.06 -59.31
CA ARG A 25 -41.43 14.89 -60.17
C ARG A 25 -40.10 15.17 -60.92
N ARG A 26 -39.48 14.12 -61.51
CA ARG A 26 -38.32 14.09 -62.46
C ARG A 26 -36.90 14.16 -61.85
N LYS A 27 -35.83 13.58 -62.45
CA LYS A 27 -35.62 12.31 -63.24
C LYS A 27 -34.14 12.23 -63.72
N SER A 28 -33.30 11.30 -63.24
CA SER A 28 -32.11 10.78 -64.01
C SER A 28 -31.23 9.73 -63.29
N LYS A 29 -31.17 8.52 -63.87
CA LYS A 29 -30.05 7.53 -63.92
C LYS A 29 -29.36 7.01 -62.62
N PRO A 30 -28.55 5.92 -62.69
CA PRO A 30 -28.20 5.10 -61.51
C PRO A 30 -26.69 4.89 -61.22
N ALA A 31 -26.42 4.16 -60.13
CA ALA A 31 -25.20 3.41 -59.78
C ALA A 31 -24.06 4.14 -59.03
N SER A 32 -23.12 3.34 -58.52
CA SER A 32 -22.01 3.64 -57.58
C SER A 32 -22.42 4.09 -56.16
N ALA A 33 -21.61 3.67 -55.18
CA ALA A 33 -21.75 4.05 -53.77
C ALA A 33 -20.50 4.83 -53.31
N PRO A 34 -20.67 6.04 -52.75
CA PRO A 34 -19.66 6.75 -51.98
C PRO A 34 -20.04 6.81 -50.47
N GLU A 35 -19.14 7.07 -49.54
CA GLU A 35 -17.67 7.08 -49.56
C GLU A 35 -17.19 6.82 -48.12
N LEU A 36 -15.94 6.38 -47.94
CA LEU A 36 -15.37 6.32 -46.58
C LEU A 36 -15.06 7.74 -46.11
N ILE A 37 -15.62 8.14 -44.96
CA ILE A 37 -15.07 9.24 -44.17
C ILE A 37 -13.64 8.81 -43.78
N PRO A 38 -12.61 9.63 -44.04
CA PRO A 38 -11.22 9.20 -43.89
C PRO A 38 -10.89 8.87 -42.44
N ALA A 39 -9.99 7.90 -42.25
CA ALA A 39 -9.29 7.78 -40.98
C ALA A 39 -8.49 9.06 -40.75
N HIS A 40 -8.65 9.70 -39.59
CA HIS A 40 -7.72 10.74 -39.16
C HIS A 40 -6.36 10.10 -38.90
N ASP A 41 -5.29 10.76 -39.35
CA ASP A 41 -3.94 10.21 -39.32
C ASP A 41 -3.46 9.90 -37.90
N ILE A 42 -3.27 8.61 -37.61
CA ILE A 42 -2.55 8.15 -36.41
C ILE A 42 -1.06 8.04 -36.79
N SER A 43 -0.45 9.19 -37.09
CA SER A 43 0.96 9.28 -37.48
C SER A 43 1.67 10.54 -36.96
N ASP A 44 1.30 11.00 -35.77
CA ASP A 44 2.08 11.98 -34.99
C ASP A 44 1.90 11.75 -33.47
N HIS A 45 2.50 10.67 -32.97
CA HIS A 45 2.63 10.36 -31.53
C HIS A 45 4.10 10.23 -31.10
N HIS A 46 4.95 11.13 -31.62
CA HIS A 46 6.14 11.50 -30.87
C HIS A 46 5.72 12.32 -29.64
N LEU A 47 5.89 11.75 -28.45
CA LEU A 47 5.55 12.38 -27.16
C LEU A 47 6.55 13.48 -26.77
N HIS A 48 6.57 14.54 -27.58
CA HIS A 48 7.04 15.89 -27.25
C HIS A 48 5.81 16.75 -26.94
N ASN A 49 5.12 16.44 -25.85
CA ASN A 49 3.95 17.19 -25.42
C ASN A 49 4.19 17.70 -23.99
N ASP A 50 4.71 18.92 -23.90
CA ASP A 50 4.98 19.62 -22.65
C ASP A 50 3.68 20.25 -22.09
N SER A 51 2.62 19.44 -22.00
CA SER A 51 1.32 19.78 -21.42
C SER A 51 0.70 18.55 -20.75
N ILE A 52 -0.26 18.74 -19.84
CA ILE A 52 -0.93 17.62 -19.16
C ILE A 52 -1.84 16.80 -20.08
N GLY A 53 -2.48 17.44 -21.08
CA GLY A 53 -3.27 16.75 -22.11
C GLY A 53 -4.20 15.64 -21.59
N ASP A 54 -4.00 14.44 -22.12
CA ASP A 54 -4.73 13.21 -21.77
C ASP A 54 -4.25 12.52 -20.48
N ALA A 55 -3.17 13.00 -19.83
CA ALA A 55 -2.61 12.38 -18.63
C ALA A 55 -3.47 12.69 -17.39
N PHE A 56 -4.50 11.87 -17.16
CA PHE A 56 -5.49 12.13 -16.12
C PHE A 56 -5.06 11.75 -14.69
N HIS A 57 -4.27 10.69 -14.55
CA HIS A 57 -3.65 10.25 -13.29
C HIS A 57 -2.13 10.25 -13.44
N LEU A 58 -1.39 10.98 -12.60
CA LEU A 58 0.07 11.09 -12.68
C LEU A 58 0.71 11.10 -11.29
N CYS A 59 1.99 10.73 -11.19
CA CYS A 59 2.73 10.85 -9.93
C CYS A 59 3.97 11.76 -10.02
N ALA A 60 4.27 12.39 -8.90
CA ALA A 60 5.45 13.22 -8.69
C ALA A 60 6.25 12.68 -7.50
N LEU A 61 7.42 12.10 -7.77
CA LEU A 61 8.35 11.69 -6.70
C LEU A 61 9.18 12.90 -6.28
N TYR A 62 9.26 13.17 -4.97
CA TYR A 62 9.98 14.32 -4.44
C TYR A 62 10.93 13.97 -3.28
N ASP A 63 12.04 14.71 -3.15
CA ASP A 63 13.07 14.51 -2.12
C ASP A 63 13.08 15.61 -1.03
N SER A 64 12.46 16.77 -1.27
CA SER A 64 12.39 17.89 -0.30
C SER A 64 11.14 18.77 -0.48
N SER A 65 10.84 19.64 0.48
CA SER A 65 9.72 20.59 0.38
C SER A 65 9.93 21.69 -0.67
N SER A 66 11.17 22.00 -1.08
CA SER A 66 11.41 22.84 -2.26
C SER A 66 11.03 22.05 -3.52
N ASP A 67 11.61 20.86 -3.69
CA ASP A 67 11.37 19.99 -4.83
C ASP A 67 9.87 19.61 -5.00
N PHE A 68 9.11 19.52 -3.90
CA PHE A 68 7.64 19.46 -3.92
C PHE A 68 7.00 20.73 -4.50
N ALA A 69 7.39 21.91 -4.02
CA ALA A 69 6.89 23.20 -4.47
C ALA A 69 7.25 23.47 -5.95
N ASP A 70 8.48 23.15 -6.35
CA ASP A 70 8.99 23.26 -7.73
C ASP A 70 8.16 22.35 -8.68
N LYS A 71 7.80 21.14 -8.24
CA LYS A 71 6.93 20.21 -8.98
C LYS A 71 5.47 20.63 -9.04
N CYS A 72 4.94 21.24 -7.98
CA CYS A 72 3.62 21.88 -7.99
C CYS A 72 3.58 23.04 -8.99
N ALA A 73 4.62 23.88 -9.03
CA ALA A 73 4.74 24.98 -9.98
C ALA A 73 4.82 24.47 -11.43
N ALA A 74 5.64 23.44 -11.70
CA ALA A 74 5.72 22.81 -13.01
C ALA A 74 4.36 22.26 -13.47
N LEU A 75 3.66 21.47 -12.63
CA LEU A 75 2.33 20.96 -12.97
C LEU A 75 1.29 22.07 -13.16
N SER A 76 1.39 23.17 -12.41
CA SER A 76 0.52 24.34 -12.58
C SER A 76 0.74 25.06 -13.91
N MET A 77 1.99 25.07 -14.42
CA MET A 77 2.29 25.58 -15.76
C MET A 77 1.80 24.63 -16.85
N LEU A 78 2.01 23.32 -16.69
CA LEU A 78 1.55 22.27 -17.62
C LEU A 78 0.02 22.13 -17.72
N SER A 79 -0.73 22.78 -16.81
CA SER A 79 -2.20 22.88 -16.83
C SER A 79 -2.73 24.29 -17.10
N ALA A 80 -1.89 25.29 -17.41
CA ALA A 80 -2.32 26.68 -17.53
C ALA A 80 -3.35 26.94 -18.65
N ASP A 81 -3.30 26.14 -19.73
CA ASP A 81 -4.27 26.19 -20.84
C ASP A 81 -5.60 25.49 -20.52
N LEU A 82 -5.65 24.71 -19.44
CA LEU A 82 -6.86 24.05 -18.96
C LEU A 82 -7.61 25.02 -18.05
N ALA A 83 -8.93 25.16 -18.24
CA ALA A 83 -9.79 25.99 -17.38
C ALA A 83 -10.06 25.35 -15.99
N PHE A 84 -9.01 24.78 -15.37
CA PHE A 84 -9.08 23.95 -14.18
C PHE A 84 -8.70 24.74 -12.92
N ARG A 85 -9.36 24.45 -11.82
CA ARG A 85 -8.99 24.98 -10.50
C ARG A 85 -8.04 24.02 -9.79
N HIS A 86 -6.94 24.52 -9.22
CA HIS A 86 -6.04 23.66 -8.46
C HIS A 86 -6.57 23.46 -7.03
N LEU A 87 -6.52 22.21 -6.55
CA LEU A 87 -6.82 21.80 -5.18
C LEU A 87 -5.58 21.11 -4.60
N TYR A 88 -4.89 21.79 -3.69
CA TYR A 88 -3.74 21.24 -2.99
C TYR A 88 -4.20 20.54 -1.72
N ILE A 89 -3.98 19.23 -1.63
CA ILE A 89 -4.31 18.43 -0.46
C ILE A 89 -3.02 18.07 0.25
N LEU A 90 -2.80 18.66 1.41
CA LEU A 90 -1.48 18.75 2.05
C LEU A 90 -1.53 18.20 3.48
N ASP A 91 -0.48 17.49 3.88
CA ASP A 91 -0.31 17.11 5.29
C ASP A 91 0.19 18.30 6.13
N ASP A 92 0.14 18.11 7.44
CA ASP A 92 0.43 19.12 8.43
C ASP A 92 1.94 19.46 8.52
N VAL A 93 2.81 18.69 7.87
CA VAL A 93 4.27 18.88 7.83
C VAL A 93 4.66 19.62 6.55
N THR A 94 4.30 19.10 5.38
CA THR A 94 4.50 19.72 4.07
C THR A 94 3.91 21.12 4.03
N SER A 95 2.66 21.31 4.50
CA SER A 95 2.00 22.62 4.59
C SER A 95 2.85 23.68 5.33
N LYS A 96 3.50 23.30 6.43
CA LYS A 96 4.36 24.20 7.23
C LYS A 96 5.72 24.50 6.57
N HIS A 97 6.24 23.59 5.74
CA HIS A 97 7.55 23.73 5.11
C HIS A 97 7.53 24.41 3.74
N ILE A 98 6.43 24.29 2.97
CA ILE A 98 6.34 24.90 1.62
C ILE A 98 6.09 26.42 1.66
N GLY A 99 5.50 26.92 2.74
CA GLY A 99 5.55 28.32 3.20
C GLY A 99 5.45 29.40 2.12
N VAL A 100 6.53 30.18 1.93
CA VAL A 100 6.56 31.31 1.00
C VAL A 100 6.60 30.85 -0.47
N ALA A 101 7.36 29.80 -0.78
CA ALA A 101 7.48 29.29 -2.15
C ALA A 101 6.12 28.86 -2.72
N PHE A 102 5.29 28.23 -1.89
CA PHE A 102 3.92 27.87 -2.24
C PHE A 102 3.02 29.08 -2.59
N ASN A 103 3.26 30.23 -1.95
CA ASN A 103 2.52 31.46 -2.25
C ASN A 103 3.05 32.22 -3.47
N SER A 104 4.21 31.84 -4.05
CA SER A 104 4.76 32.52 -5.24
C SER A 104 4.31 31.97 -6.60
N PHE A 105 3.68 30.78 -6.65
CA PHE A 105 3.15 30.21 -7.92
C PHE A 105 1.64 29.92 -7.91
N ARG A 106 1.00 29.74 -6.75
CA ARG A 106 -0.43 29.41 -6.68
C ARG A 106 -1.32 30.61 -7.04
N SER A 107 -2.48 30.34 -7.61
CA SER A 107 -3.52 31.35 -7.85
C SER A 107 -4.22 31.77 -6.56
N ALA A 108 -4.77 32.99 -6.56
CA ALA A 108 -5.65 33.46 -5.49
C ALA A 108 -6.96 32.66 -5.39
N ASN A 109 -7.36 31.99 -6.49
CA ASN A 109 -8.57 31.17 -6.54
C ASN A 109 -8.35 29.72 -6.09
N ASP A 110 -7.09 29.28 -5.93
CA ASP A 110 -6.76 27.89 -5.64
C ASP A 110 -7.26 27.43 -4.27
N LEU A 111 -7.71 26.18 -4.21
CA LEU A 111 -8.19 25.55 -2.99
C LEU A 111 -7.04 24.88 -2.24
N ILE A 112 -7.01 25.01 -0.92
CA ILE A 112 -6.06 24.34 -0.03
C ILE A 112 -6.87 23.55 0.99
N MET A 113 -6.57 22.26 1.14
CA MET A 113 -7.27 21.36 2.06
C MET A 113 -6.26 20.56 2.90
N PRO A 114 -6.31 20.63 4.23
CA PRO A 114 -5.61 19.68 5.09
C PRO A 114 -6.09 18.24 4.83
N VAL A 115 -5.19 17.26 4.83
CA VAL A 115 -5.55 15.85 4.54
C VAL A 115 -6.65 15.32 5.48
N ASP A 116 -6.65 15.67 6.76
CA ASP A 116 -7.67 15.23 7.72
C ASP A 116 -9.07 15.77 7.39
N SER A 117 -9.13 16.95 6.77
CA SER A 117 -10.35 17.58 6.26
C SER A 117 -10.88 16.87 5.01
N LEU A 118 -10.05 16.09 4.31
CA LEU A 118 -10.48 15.13 3.29
C LEU A 118 -10.90 13.79 3.93
N ILE A 119 -9.99 13.12 4.63
CA ILE A 119 -10.11 11.68 4.96
C ILE A 119 -10.69 11.38 6.36
N GLY A 120 -10.91 12.40 7.18
CA GLY A 120 -11.20 12.29 8.60
C GLY A 120 -9.93 12.29 9.47
N PRO A 121 -10.07 12.25 10.80
CA PRO A 121 -8.93 12.22 11.71
C PRO A 121 -8.05 11.00 11.45
N LEU A 122 -6.73 11.21 11.35
CA LEU A 122 -5.74 10.17 10.97
C LEU A 122 -5.68 8.99 11.95
N THR A 123 -6.29 9.10 13.13
CA THR A 123 -6.46 8.01 14.11
C THR A 123 -7.58 7.03 13.76
N ALA A 124 -8.43 7.35 12.78
CA ALA A 124 -9.54 6.49 12.34
C ALA A 124 -9.17 5.67 11.08
N PRO A 125 -9.78 4.49 10.86
CA PRO A 125 -9.60 3.73 9.62
C PRO A 125 -10.13 4.50 8.40
N VAL A 126 -9.23 4.86 7.49
CA VAL A 126 -9.54 5.61 6.27
C VAL A 126 -10.38 4.76 5.31
N LYS A 127 -11.54 5.30 4.91
CA LYS A 127 -12.44 4.70 3.93
C LYS A 127 -12.23 5.37 2.57
N ILE A 128 -11.67 4.61 1.61
CA ILE A 128 -11.38 5.12 0.26
C ILE A 128 -12.65 5.61 -0.45
N SER A 129 -13.80 4.95 -0.29
CA SER A 129 -15.06 5.42 -0.88
C SER A 129 -15.43 6.84 -0.40
N LEU A 130 -15.36 7.12 0.90
CA LEU A 130 -15.66 8.43 1.47
C LEU A 130 -14.70 9.53 0.99
N LEU A 131 -13.42 9.19 0.80
CA LEU A 131 -12.40 10.07 0.22
C LEU A 131 -12.79 10.44 -1.22
N ILE A 132 -13.08 9.44 -2.05
CA ILE A 132 -13.45 9.61 -3.47
C ILE A 132 -14.78 10.34 -3.63
N ASP A 133 -15.78 10.03 -2.80
CA ASP A 133 -17.09 10.70 -2.81
C ASP A 133 -16.95 12.19 -2.43
N ARG A 134 -16.06 12.52 -1.48
CA ARG A 134 -15.75 13.91 -1.14
C ARG A 134 -15.01 14.62 -2.28
N LEU A 135 -14.00 14.02 -2.91
CA LEU A 135 -13.33 14.62 -4.08
C LEU A 135 -14.32 14.85 -5.23
N ARG A 136 -15.21 13.90 -5.53
CA ARG A 136 -16.26 14.04 -6.54
C ARG A 136 -17.24 15.18 -6.21
N SER A 137 -17.59 15.34 -4.93
CA SER A 137 -18.43 16.46 -4.47
C SER A 137 -17.75 17.82 -4.64
N ILE A 138 -16.43 17.92 -4.38
CA ILE A 138 -15.68 19.16 -4.59
C ILE A 138 -15.55 19.45 -6.10
N ALA A 139 -15.31 18.44 -6.93
CA ALA A 139 -15.25 18.58 -8.39
C ALA A 139 -16.56 19.14 -8.98
N ALA A 140 -17.71 18.68 -8.48
CA ALA A 140 -19.03 19.22 -8.86
C ALA A 140 -19.17 20.71 -8.47
N GLN A 141 -18.84 21.06 -7.22
CA GLN A 141 -18.88 22.46 -6.74
C GLN A 141 -17.95 23.38 -7.54
N VAL A 142 -16.76 22.91 -7.91
CA VAL A 142 -15.82 23.65 -8.77
C VAL A 142 -16.37 23.84 -10.20
N SER A 143 -17.17 22.89 -10.70
CA SER A 143 -17.86 23.03 -11.98
C SER A 143 -19.03 24.03 -11.90
N ASP A 144 -19.78 24.05 -10.79
CA ASP A 144 -20.84 25.05 -10.52
C ASP A 144 -20.26 26.47 -10.38
N ASP A 145 -19.03 26.60 -9.84
CA ASP A 145 -18.23 27.85 -9.82
C ASP A 145 -17.74 28.30 -11.22
N GLY A 146 -18.02 27.54 -12.28
CA GLY A 146 -17.74 27.90 -13.68
C GLY A 146 -16.38 27.44 -14.23
N TYR A 147 -15.65 26.57 -13.53
CA TYR A 147 -14.40 25.98 -14.04
C TYR A 147 -14.70 24.74 -14.91
N GLY A 148 -13.84 24.47 -15.89
CA GLY A 148 -13.91 23.26 -16.72
C GLY A 148 -13.50 21.98 -15.98
N GLY A 149 -12.94 22.10 -14.77
CA GLY A 149 -12.60 20.96 -13.93
C GLY A 149 -11.75 21.32 -12.70
N ILE A 150 -11.29 20.28 -12.01
CA ILE A 150 -10.42 20.36 -10.84
C ILE A 150 -9.14 19.55 -11.06
N PHE A 151 -8.00 20.13 -10.70
CA PHE A 151 -6.73 19.43 -10.66
C PHE A 151 -6.31 19.24 -9.20
N VAL A 152 -6.32 17.99 -8.73
CA VAL A 152 -5.98 17.63 -7.36
C VAL A 152 -4.48 17.36 -7.27
N LEU A 153 -3.75 18.15 -6.49
CA LEU A 153 -2.35 17.94 -6.16
C LEU A 153 -2.29 17.38 -4.74
N PHE A 154 -2.12 16.06 -4.62
CA PHE A 154 -2.31 15.31 -3.38
C PHE A 154 -0.96 14.87 -2.81
N ASP A 155 -0.53 15.45 -1.69
CA ASP A 155 0.58 14.90 -0.91
C ASP A 155 0.14 13.59 -0.25
N MET A 156 0.80 12.49 -0.62
CA MET A 156 0.51 11.15 -0.13
C MET A 156 1.23 10.81 1.17
N SER A 157 2.02 11.74 1.74
CA SER A 157 2.77 11.61 3.00
C SER A 157 1.95 11.12 4.21
N TRP A 158 0.61 11.22 4.17
CA TRP A 158 -0.30 10.67 5.16
C TRP A 158 -0.45 9.14 5.13
N ILE A 159 -0.15 8.47 4.01
CA ILE A 159 -0.37 7.03 3.84
C ILE A 159 0.33 6.21 4.95
N PRO A 160 1.60 6.48 5.33
CA PRO A 160 2.26 5.78 6.44
C PRO A 160 1.73 6.17 7.83
N ILE A 161 1.10 7.33 7.97
CA ILE A 161 0.52 7.77 9.25
C ILE A 161 -0.68 6.89 9.64
N THR A 162 -1.37 6.26 8.69
CA THR A 162 -2.53 5.41 8.96
C THR A 162 -2.29 3.93 8.57
N PRO A 163 -2.61 2.95 9.43
CA PRO A 163 -2.46 1.53 9.07
C PRO A 163 -3.42 1.10 7.94
N SER A 164 -4.50 1.87 7.74
CA SER A 164 -5.43 1.70 6.62
C SER A 164 -4.83 2.18 5.30
N GLY A 165 -4.12 3.32 5.27
CA GLY A 165 -3.36 3.77 4.10
C GLY A 165 -2.31 2.75 3.67
N LEU A 166 -1.45 2.31 4.60
CA LEU A 166 -0.42 1.31 4.32
C LEU A 166 -0.96 0.02 3.68
N ALA A 167 -2.06 -0.52 4.21
CA ALA A 167 -2.67 -1.75 3.70
C ALA A 167 -3.41 -1.55 2.37
N ASN A 168 -4.03 -0.39 2.17
CA ASN A 168 -4.98 -0.12 1.09
C ASN A 168 -4.44 0.80 -0.03
N HIS A 169 -3.15 1.15 -0.05
CA HIS A 169 -2.59 2.11 -1.00
C HIS A 169 -2.87 1.73 -2.47
N ARG A 170 -2.76 0.46 -2.86
CA ARG A 170 -3.08 0.04 -4.25
C ARG A 170 -4.54 0.27 -4.62
N GLU A 171 -5.48 0.03 -3.70
CA GLU A 171 -6.90 0.33 -3.91
C GLU A 171 -7.19 1.83 -3.92
N LEU A 172 -6.39 2.63 -3.19
CA LEU A 172 -6.45 4.09 -3.27
C LEU A 172 -6.03 4.58 -4.66
N GLU A 173 -4.87 4.14 -5.18
CA GLU A 173 -4.41 4.58 -6.50
C GLU A 173 -5.37 4.16 -7.62
N VAL A 174 -5.98 2.97 -7.53
CA VAL A 174 -7.01 2.53 -8.46
C VAL A 174 -8.26 3.41 -8.37
N ALA A 175 -8.72 3.74 -7.17
CA ALA A 175 -9.92 4.56 -7.00
C ALA A 175 -9.68 6.04 -7.41
N LEU A 176 -8.45 6.55 -7.24
CA LEU A 176 -8.03 7.86 -7.75
C LEU A 176 -7.92 7.87 -9.27
N HIS A 177 -7.39 6.81 -9.88
CA HIS A 177 -7.36 6.61 -11.33
C HIS A 177 -8.78 6.61 -11.91
N GLN A 178 -9.68 5.80 -11.35
CA GLN A 178 -11.10 5.71 -11.77
C GLN A 178 -11.88 7.02 -11.54
N LEU A 179 -11.52 7.81 -10.52
CA LEU A 179 -12.09 9.15 -10.33
C LEU A 179 -11.59 10.11 -11.42
N ALA A 180 -10.33 10.01 -11.80
CA ALA A 180 -9.70 10.85 -12.82
C ALA A 180 -10.05 10.46 -14.27
N GLU A 181 -10.66 9.29 -14.51
CA GLU A 181 -11.33 8.97 -15.79
C GLU A 181 -12.43 9.98 -16.15
N SER A 182 -12.95 10.75 -15.17
CA SER A 182 -13.83 11.90 -15.42
C SER A 182 -13.06 13.02 -16.15
N PRO A 183 -13.52 13.52 -17.32
CA PRO A 183 -12.78 14.52 -18.09
C PRO A 183 -12.56 15.84 -17.35
N SER A 184 -13.42 16.16 -16.37
CA SER A 184 -13.35 17.33 -15.47
C SER A 184 -12.44 17.14 -14.25
N ILE A 185 -11.72 16.02 -14.12
CA ILE A 185 -10.82 15.74 -13.00
C ILE A 185 -9.41 15.43 -13.53
N ARG A 186 -8.40 15.94 -12.85
CA ARG A 186 -7.00 15.52 -12.97
C ARG A 186 -6.46 15.26 -11.57
N VAL A 187 -5.57 14.27 -11.41
CA VAL A 187 -4.99 13.92 -10.10
C VAL A 187 -3.48 13.70 -10.24
N ALA A 188 -2.71 14.45 -9.45
CA ALA A 188 -1.28 14.33 -9.27
C ALA A 188 -0.96 13.84 -7.85
N CYS A 189 -0.44 12.62 -7.72
CA CYS A 189 -0.08 12.02 -6.45
C CYS A 189 1.41 12.23 -6.14
N PHE A 190 1.71 12.93 -5.05
CA PHE A 190 3.06 13.32 -4.65
C PHE A 190 3.60 12.38 -3.57
N TYR A 191 4.81 11.82 -3.76
CA TYR A 191 5.41 10.87 -2.83
C TYR A 191 6.81 11.28 -2.41
N ASN A 192 6.98 11.46 -1.09
CA ASN A 192 8.28 11.71 -0.49
C ASN A 192 9.17 10.45 -0.57
N ARG A 193 10.21 10.49 -1.42
CA ARG A 193 11.13 9.37 -1.68
C ARG A 193 11.91 8.94 -0.44
N ALA A 194 12.05 9.81 0.55
CA ALA A 194 12.68 9.51 1.82
C ALA A 194 11.71 8.86 2.83
N LEU A 195 10.39 9.02 2.67
CA LEU A 195 9.37 8.41 3.53
C LEU A 195 8.97 7.00 3.07
N PHE A 196 8.82 6.78 1.76
CA PHE A 196 8.28 5.53 1.21
C PHE A 196 9.37 4.47 0.92
N PRO A 197 9.25 3.23 1.44
CA PRO A 197 10.11 2.11 1.05
C PRO A 197 10.08 1.82 -0.47
N PRO A 198 11.20 1.38 -1.09
CA PRO A 198 11.29 1.21 -2.54
C PRO A 198 10.25 0.27 -3.16
N ASN A 199 9.78 -0.74 -2.44
CA ASN A 199 8.71 -1.64 -2.88
C ASN A 199 7.35 -0.93 -2.99
N ILE A 200 7.05 0.04 -2.12
CA ILE A 200 5.84 0.86 -2.26
C ILE A 200 6.03 1.83 -3.43
N LEU A 201 7.21 2.43 -3.59
CA LEU A 201 7.52 3.28 -4.75
C LEU A 201 7.45 2.54 -6.09
N LEU A 202 7.73 1.23 -6.13
CA LEU A 202 7.53 0.38 -7.32
C LEU A 202 6.06 0.08 -7.61
N ASP A 203 5.20 0.00 -6.58
CA ASP A 203 3.76 -0.13 -6.78
C ASP A 203 3.12 1.19 -7.22
N VAL A 204 3.56 2.32 -6.65
CA VAL A 204 3.26 3.68 -7.12
C VAL A 204 3.67 3.85 -8.58
N LEU A 205 4.89 3.43 -8.94
CA LEU A 205 5.37 3.46 -10.33
C LEU A 205 4.46 2.64 -11.26
N ARG A 206 3.85 1.55 -10.81
CA ARG A 206 2.94 0.74 -11.63
C ARG A 206 1.52 1.32 -11.72
N ALA A 207 1.12 2.21 -10.82
CA ALA A 207 -0.27 2.70 -10.72
C ALA A 207 -0.58 3.96 -11.56
N HIS A 208 0.44 4.64 -12.08
CA HIS A 208 0.28 5.94 -12.75
C HIS A 208 0.69 5.88 -14.23
N PRO A 209 -0.18 6.22 -15.20
CA PRO A 209 0.19 6.25 -16.62
C PRO A 209 1.20 7.34 -17.00
N ALA A 210 1.36 8.38 -16.17
CA ALA A 210 2.38 9.42 -16.35
C ALA A 210 3.15 9.75 -15.06
N ILE A 211 4.39 10.22 -15.21
CA ILE A 211 5.32 10.56 -14.13
C ILE A 211 5.97 11.92 -14.42
N LEU A 212 6.05 12.79 -13.42
CA LEU A 212 6.79 14.05 -13.50
C LEU A 212 8.28 13.82 -13.16
N VAL A 213 9.15 13.89 -14.16
CA VAL A 213 10.60 13.65 -14.03
C VAL A 213 11.35 14.97 -14.22
N GLY A 214 11.94 15.48 -13.14
CA GLY A 214 12.37 16.88 -13.07
C GLY A 214 11.12 17.79 -13.07
N ASP A 215 11.05 18.64 -14.09
CA ASP A 215 9.91 19.48 -14.49
C ASP A 215 9.04 18.85 -15.60
N THR A 216 9.55 17.84 -16.31
CA THR A 216 8.94 17.33 -17.54
C THR A 216 7.98 16.17 -17.25
N LEU A 217 6.76 16.23 -17.78
CA LEU A 217 5.83 15.10 -17.73
C LEU A 217 6.24 14.02 -18.75
N ARG A 218 6.21 12.74 -18.33
CA ARG A 218 6.59 11.60 -19.17
C ARG A 218 5.54 10.50 -19.08
N ALA A 219 5.19 9.90 -20.21
CA ALA A 219 4.43 8.63 -20.23
C ALA A 219 5.26 7.51 -19.57
N ASN A 220 4.59 6.61 -18.87
CA ASN A 220 5.24 5.60 -18.04
C ASN A 220 5.16 4.18 -18.65
N PRO A 221 6.28 3.59 -19.10
CA PRO A 221 6.28 2.24 -19.68
C PRO A 221 5.98 1.14 -18.64
N TYR A 222 6.11 1.41 -17.34
CA TYR A 222 5.88 0.45 -16.26
C TYR A 222 4.44 0.43 -15.74
N TYR A 223 3.58 1.34 -16.22
CA TYR A 223 2.18 1.42 -15.85
C TYR A 223 1.44 0.10 -16.07
N LEU A 224 0.57 -0.28 -15.13
CA LEU A 224 -0.36 -1.40 -15.20
C LEU A 224 -1.79 -0.85 -14.99
N PRO A 225 -2.76 -1.18 -15.87
CA PRO A 225 -4.14 -0.74 -15.69
C PRO A 225 -4.74 -1.35 -14.42
N PRO A 226 -5.74 -0.69 -13.78
CA PRO A 226 -6.26 -1.06 -12.46
C PRO A 226 -6.53 -2.55 -12.22
N VAL A 227 -7.13 -3.23 -13.21
CA VAL A 227 -7.43 -4.67 -13.16
C VAL A 227 -6.15 -5.50 -13.03
N VAL A 228 -5.13 -5.20 -13.84
CA VAL A 228 -3.85 -5.92 -13.87
C VAL A 228 -2.97 -5.57 -12.65
N LEU A 229 -3.07 -4.34 -12.13
CA LEU A 229 -2.37 -3.89 -10.92
C LEU A 229 -2.87 -4.60 -9.65
N LEU A 230 -4.19 -4.76 -9.49
CA LEU A 230 -4.79 -5.36 -8.28
C LEU A 230 -4.94 -6.88 -8.37
N GLY A 231 -5.30 -7.42 -9.53
CA GLY A 231 -5.69 -8.83 -9.70
C GLY A 231 -5.00 -9.57 -10.84
N GLY A 232 -4.21 -8.89 -11.67
CA GLY A 232 -3.50 -9.54 -12.76
C GLY A 232 -2.42 -10.50 -12.25
N ASP A 233 -2.18 -11.58 -12.98
CA ASP A 233 -1.03 -12.47 -12.74
C ASP A 233 0.24 -11.99 -13.46
N ALA A 234 1.33 -12.74 -13.29
CA ALA A 234 2.62 -12.44 -13.90
C ALA A 234 2.62 -12.51 -15.45
N GLU A 235 1.77 -13.34 -16.06
CA GLU A 235 1.65 -13.46 -17.51
C GLU A 235 0.89 -12.26 -18.07
N GLN A 236 -0.23 -11.88 -17.44
CA GLN A 236 -1.02 -10.70 -17.81
C GLN A 236 -0.22 -9.40 -17.67
N LYS A 237 0.61 -9.27 -16.61
CA LYS A 237 1.54 -8.14 -16.43
C LYS A 237 2.62 -8.10 -17.50
N LEU A 238 3.24 -9.26 -17.81
CA LEU A 238 4.26 -9.35 -18.85
C LEU A 238 3.68 -8.99 -20.22
N ASN A 239 2.54 -9.58 -20.59
CA ASN A 239 1.91 -9.36 -21.89
C ASN A 239 1.51 -7.88 -22.08
N TRP A 240 1.03 -7.21 -21.02
CA TRP A 240 0.77 -5.77 -21.05
C TRP A 240 2.04 -4.93 -21.25
N TRP A 241 3.12 -5.19 -20.50
CA TRP A 241 4.38 -4.47 -20.70
C TRP A 241 5.01 -4.75 -22.08
N MET A 242 4.88 -5.97 -22.62
CA MET A 242 5.33 -6.31 -23.97
C MET A 242 4.55 -5.52 -25.03
N ALA A 243 3.22 -5.46 -24.93
CA ALA A 243 2.40 -4.66 -25.86
C ALA A 243 2.74 -3.16 -25.82
N ASN A 244 3.01 -2.61 -24.64
CA ASN A 244 3.47 -1.21 -24.51
C ASN A 244 4.85 -0.98 -25.14
N LEU A 245 5.76 -1.96 -25.05
CA LEU A 245 7.10 -1.88 -25.65
C LEU A 245 7.07 -2.11 -27.17
N GLU A 246 6.09 -2.84 -27.70
CA GLU A 246 5.85 -2.95 -29.16
C GLU A 246 5.27 -1.65 -29.75
N ALA A 247 4.55 -0.86 -28.95
CA ALA A 247 4.08 0.48 -29.34
C ALA A 247 5.18 1.55 -29.24
N ASP A 248 6.06 1.48 -28.24
CA ASP A 248 7.23 2.37 -28.08
C ASP A 248 8.40 1.95 -28.98
N ALA A 249 8.27 2.25 -30.28
CA ALA A 249 9.22 1.88 -31.33
C ALA A 249 10.58 2.63 -31.29
N THR A 250 11.06 3.08 -30.13
CA THR A 250 12.36 3.76 -29.99
C THR A 250 13.55 2.82 -30.28
N PRO A 251 14.49 3.20 -31.18
CA PRO A 251 15.63 2.35 -31.53
C PRO A 251 16.53 1.95 -30.35
N VAL A 252 16.90 0.66 -30.30
CA VAL A 252 17.72 0.07 -29.23
C VAL A 252 19.11 0.71 -29.12
N SER A 253 19.63 1.29 -30.19
CA SER A 253 20.90 2.05 -30.21
C SER A 253 20.86 3.24 -29.24
N GLU A 254 19.88 4.12 -29.37
CA GLU A 254 19.75 5.33 -28.53
C GLU A 254 19.50 4.98 -27.06
N ARG A 255 18.69 3.94 -26.82
CA ARG A 255 18.38 3.42 -25.47
C ARG A 255 19.64 2.87 -24.78
N SER A 256 20.53 2.25 -25.54
CA SER A 256 21.77 1.62 -25.03
C SER A 256 22.88 2.62 -24.67
N GLU A 257 22.86 3.82 -25.25
CA GLU A 257 23.84 4.87 -24.95
C GLU A 257 23.42 5.65 -23.69
N ARG A 258 22.17 6.14 -23.66
CA ARG A 258 21.60 6.84 -22.47
C ARG A 258 21.67 5.99 -21.20
N ALA A 259 21.52 4.66 -21.30
CA ALA A 259 21.61 3.73 -20.17
C ALA A 259 23.02 3.60 -19.58
N ARG A 260 24.08 3.93 -20.35
CA ARG A 260 25.48 3.91 -19.86
C ARG A 260 25.87 5.20 -19.14
N GLU A 261 25.25 6.32 -19.50
CA GLU A 261 25.51 7.63 -18.90
C GLU A 261 24.76 7.84 -17.57
N THR A 262 23.58 7.22 -17.43
CA THR A 262 22.65 7.44 -16.30
C THR A 262 22.87 6.52 -15.08
N LEU A 263 23.86 5.62 -15.10
CA LEU A 263 24.11 4.64 -14.02
C LEU A 263 25.54 4.70 -13.43
N PRO A 264 25.85 5.70 -12.57
CA PRO A 264 27.14 5.79 -11.87
C PRO A 264 27.29 4.70 -10.80
N GLY A 265 27.79 3.52 -11.18
CA GLY A 265 28.12 2.46 -10.22
C GLY A 265 28.14 1.03 -10.78
N ALA A 266 27.55 0.78 -11.95
CA ALA A 266 27.45 -0.56 -12.54
C ALA A 266 28.78 -1.07 -13.14
N LYS A 267 29.79 -1.31 -12.29
CA LYS A 267 31.14 -1.76 -12.66
C LYS A 267 31.44 -3.25 -12.47
N GLU A 268 30.41 -4.11 -12.47
CA GLU A 268 30.59 -5.56 -12.59
C GLU A 268 30.06 -6.08 -13.92
N ARG A 269 30.92 -6.73 -14.70
CA ARG A 269 30.57 -7.32 -16.01
C ARG A 269 30.01 -8.72 -15.81
N ILE A 270 28.72 -8.91 -16.03
CA ILE A 270 28.17 -10.23 -16.35
C ILE A 270 28.63 -10.57 -17.79
N PRO A 271 29.28 -11.72 -18.05
CA PRO A 271 29.71 -12.08 -19.39
C PRO A 271 28.50 -12.41 -20.27
N ALA A 272 28.52 -11.92 -21.51
CA ALA A 272 27.42 -12.12 -22.45
C ALA A 272 27.35 -13.58 -22.93
N VAL A 273 26.21 -14.24 -22.69
CA VAL A 273 25.86 -15.50 -23.37
C VAL A 273 25.29 -15.13 -24.74
N ALA A 274 25.85 -15.70 -25.80
CA ALA A 274 25.41 -15.42 -27.16
C ALA A 274 24.01 -15.99 -27.43
N THR A 275 23.05 -15.11 -27.74
CA THR A 275 21.70 -15.51 -28.14
C THR A 275 21.64 -15.83 -29.64
N SER A 276 21.13 -17.01 -29.98
CA SER A 276 20.70 -17.31 -31.34
C SER A 276 19.44 -16.52 -31.66
N ALA A 277 19.42 -15.79 -32.77
CA ALA A 277 18.24 -15.04 -33.20
C ALA A 277 17.18 -15.99 -33.75
N VAL A 278 15.97 -15.95 -33.18
CA VAL A 278 14.78 -16.61 -33.72
C VAL A 278 13.89 -15.56 -34.35
N GLN A 279 13.63 -15.68 -35.65
CA GLN A 279 12.60 -14.87 -36.31
C GLN A 279 11.22 -15.44 -35.92
N VAL A 280 10.38 -14.60 -35.31
CA VAL A 280 8.95 -14.87 -35.13
C VAL A 280 8.19 -14.05 -36.16
N GLY A 281 7.31 -14.71 -36.92
CA GLY A 281 6.54 -14.06 -37.99
C GLY A 281 5.36 -13.23 -37.47
N SER A 282 5.07 -12.11 -38.12
CA SER A 282 3.92 -11.25 -37.81
C SER A 282 2.59 -11.97 -38.03
N GLY A 283 1.74 -12.03 -36.99
CA GLY A 283 0.46 -12.76 -37.05
C GLY A 283 -0.62 -12.20 -36.11
N PHE A 284 -1.35 -11.19 -36.58
CA PHE A 284 -2.69 -10.76 -36.14
C PHE A 284 -3.03 -10.84 -34.64
N ILE A 285 -2.86 -9.73 -33.93
CA ILE A 285 -3.55 -9.48 -32.64
C ILE A 285 -5.03 -9.19 -32.94
N GLN A 286 -5.93 -9.97 -32.34
CA GLN A 286 -7.37 -9.73 -32.39
C GLN A 286 -7.72 -8.60 -31.40
N ARG A 287 -8.53 -7.61 -31.82
CA ARG A 287 -9.02 -6.56 -30.91
C ARG A 287 -9.77 -7.19 -29.73
N TRP A 288 -9.31 -6.94 -28.51
CA TRP A 288 -10.09 -7.14 -27.29
C TRP A 288 -11.01 -5.93 -27.06
N SER A 289 -12.05 -5.80 -27.88
CA SER A 289 -13.32 -5.19 -27.48
C SER A 289 -14.29 -6.30 -27.06
N ASP A 290 -15.39 -5.91 -26.41
CA ASP A 290 -16.59 -6.74 -26.24
C ASP A 290 -16.49 -7.92 -25.24
N ALA A 291 -15.50 -7.89 -24.34
CA ALA A 291 -15.54 -8.68 -23.10
C ALA A 291 -16.36 -7.93 -22.02
N GLU A 292 -17.57 -8.42 -21.71
CA GLU A 292 -18.41 -7.83 -20.65
C GLU A 292 -17.77 -7.99 -19.26
N PRO A 293 -17.88 -6.99 -18.35
CA PRO A 293 -17.09 -6.93 -17.12
C PRO A 293 -17.61 -7.80 -15.96
N GLU A 294 -18.24 -8.94 -16.24
CA GLU A 294 -18.74 -9.84 -15.19
C GLU A 294 -17.70 -10.86 -14.70
N SER A 295 -17.59 -11.00 -13.37
CA SER A 295 -16.80 -12.02 -12.63
C SER A 295 -15.28 -11.83 -12.45
N LEU A 296 -14.73 -10.62 -12.60
CA LEU A 296 -13.37 -10.29 -12.13
C LEU A 296 -13.25 -10.20 -10.59
N THR A 297 -13.57 -11.29 -9.87
CA THR A 297 -13.44 -11.38 -8.41
C THR A 297 -11.97 -11.55 -8.00
N THR A 298 -11.19 -10.47 -8.07
CA THR A 298 -9.76 -10.49 -7.73
C THR A 298 -9.56 -10.93 -6.27
N VAL A 299 -8.64 -11.88 -6.04
CA VAL A 299 -8.31 -12.32 -4.68
C VAL A 299 -7.04 -11.62 -4.24
N ARG A 300 -7.18 -10.56 -3.45
CA ARG A 300 -6.09 -10.02 -2.62
C ARG A 300 -6.32 -10.42 -1.17
N TRP A 301 -5.26 -10.81 -0.46
CA TRP A 301 -5.30 -10.95 0.99
C TRP A 301 -4.54 -9.84 1.69
N LYS A 302 -5.01 -9.46 2.89
CA LYS A 302 -4.28 -8.63 3.84
C LYS A 302 -4.10 -9.45 5.11
N ILE A 303 -2.87 -9.88 5.35
CA ILE A 303 -2.50 -10.73 6.47
C ILE A 303 -1.91 -9.84 7.56
N ARG A 304 -2.46 -9.91 8.76
CA ARG A 304 -1.84 -9.38 9.98
C ARG A 304 -1.30 -10.52 10.82
N CYS A 305 -0.03 -10.42 11.18
CA CYS A 305 0.68 -11.36 12.03
C CYS A 305 1.22 -10.66 13.30
N LEU A 306 1.31 -9.33 13.36
CA LEU A 306 1.85 -8.62 14.53
C LEU A 306 0.74 -8.35 15.58
N GLY A 307 0.54 -9.33 16.46
CA GLY A 307 -0.67 -9.51 17.28
C GLY A 307 -1.44 -10.75 16.81
N ASP A 308 -2.75 -10.78 16.98
CA ASP A 308 -3.59 -11.91 16.53
C ASP A 308 -3.44 -12.17 15.02
N LEU A 309 -3.38 -13.43 14.62
CA LEU A 309 -3.45 -13.83 13.22
C LEU A 309 -4.84 -13.50 12.63
N ARG A 310 -4.85 -12.55 11.70
CA ARG A 310 -6.06 -12.09 10.98
C ARG A 310 -5.77 -12.04 9.47
N VAL A 311 -6.58 -12.74 8.67
CA VAL A 311 -6.49 -12.75 7.20
C VAL A 311 -7.77 -12.15 6.66
N TYR A 312 -7.67 -11.01 5.98
CA TYR A 312 -8.80 -10.33 5.33
C TYR A 312 -8.78 -10.60 3.82
N ARG A 313 -9.95 -10.83 3.25
CA ARG A 313 -10.19 -10.99 1.80
C ARG A 313 -10.25 -9.63 1.09
N HIS A 314 -10.32 -9.65 -0.23
CA HIS A 314 -10.40 -8.45 -1.06
C HIS A 314 -11.57 -7.52 -0.68
N GLY A 315 -12.77 -8.09 -0.43
CA GLY A 315 -13.95 -7.36 0.04
C GLY A 315 -13.89 -6.86 1.49
N GLY A 316 -12.81 -7.15 2.22
CA GLY A 316 -12.65 -6.82 3.64
C GLY A 316 -13.10 -7.91 4.61
N ASP A 317 -13.71 -9.00 4.14
CA ASP A 317 -14.18 -10.10 4.99
C ASP A 317 -13.02 -10.79 5.73
N LEU A 318 -13.17 -10.99 7.04
CA LEU A 318 -12.23 -11.76 7.84
C LEU A 318 -12.40 -13.27 7.60
N VAL A 319 -11.31 -14.01 7.49
CA VAL A 319 -11.35 -15.49 7.44
C VAL A 319 -11.83 -16.05 8.78
N GLU A 320 -12.97 -16.75 8.75
CA GLU A 320 -13.54 -17.45 9.91
C GLU A 320 -12.86 -18.81 10.13
N TRP A 321 -11.94 -18.86 11.09
CA TRP A 321 -11.14 -20.05 11.43
C TRP A 321 -11.92 -21.17 12.13
N ASN A 322 -13.10 -20.86 12.66
CA ASN A 322 -13.95 -21.72 13.48
C ASN A 322 -15.18 -22.30 12.74
N GLY A 323 -15.52 -21.81 11.55
CA GLY A 323 -16.75 -22.17 10.83
C GLY A 323 -16.90 -23.63 10.37
N TYR A 324 -15.83 -24.44 10.49
CA TYR A 324 -15.74 -25.79 9.91
C TYR A 324 -15.34 -26.86 10.93
N SER A 325 -15.86 -26.78 12.17
CA SER A 325 -15.68 -27.75 13.27
C SER A 325 -14.23 -28.17 13.59
N GLY A 326 -13.23 -27.41 13.17
CA GLY A 326 -11.82 -27.65 13.43
C GLY A 326 -11.35 -26.98 14.72
N ALA A 327 -10.23 -27.46 15.28
CA ALA A 327 -9.60 -26.84 16.43
C ALA A 327 -8.94 -25.51 16.02
N THR A 328 -9.63 -24.39 16.25
CA THR A 328 -9.30 -23.03 15.77
C THR A 328 -7.81 -22.68 15.86
N HIS A 329 -7.18 -22.87 17.03
CA HIS A 329 -5.75 -22.57 17.21
C HIS A 329 -4.86 -23.47 16.34
N LYS A 330 -5.12 -24.78 16.22
CA LYS A 330 -4.33 -25.69 15.38
C LYS A 330 -4.51 -25.38 13.88
N THR A 331 -5.69 -24.90 13.46
CA THR A 331 -5.91 -24.35 12.10
C THR A 331 -5.09 -23.07 11.86
N LYS A 332 -5.01 -22.17 12.85
CA LYS A 332 -4.17 -20.96 12.80
C LYS A 332 -2.67 -21.28 12.78
N THR A 333 -2.20 -22.20 13.63
CA THR A 333 -0.81 -22.69 13.64
C THR A 333 -0.43 -23.27 12.29
N LEU A 334 -1.29 -24.08 11.67
CA LEU A 334 -1.04 -24.63 10.34
C LEU A 334 -0.87 -23.52 9.28
N PHE A 335 -1.70 -22.48 9.32
CA PHE A 335 -1.55 -21.34 8.40
C PHE A 335 -0.26 -20.56 8.65
N ALA A 336 0.04 -20.20 9.90
CA ALA A 336 1.24 -19.45 10.27
C ALA A 336 2.53 -20.21 9.94
N LEU A 337 2.58 -21.52 10.22
CA LEU A 337 3.72 -22.37 9.87
C LEU A 337 3.94 -22.42 8.35
N LEU A 338 2.88 -22.60 7.56
CA LEU A 338 3.00 -22.60 6.10
C LEU A 338 3.35 -21.22 5.53
N LEU A 339 2.99 -20.14 6.22
CA LEU A 339 3.38 -18.76 5.87
C LEU A 339 4.87 -18.50 6.11
N GLU A 340 5.40 -18.85 7.30
CA GLU A 340 6.84 -18.72 7.61
C GLU A 340 7.72 -19.68 6.80
N ARG A 341 7.22 -20.89 6.49
CA ARG A 341 7.94 -21.85 5.62
C ARG A 341 7.90 -21.43 4.14
N GLY A 342 6.85 -20.73 3.70
CA GLY A 342 6.71 -20.19 2.34
C GLY A 342 6.94 -21.24 1.24
N THR A 343 7.83 -20.94 0.30
CA THR A 343 8.15 -21.83 -0.83
C THR A 343 8.81 -23.16 -0.45
N LYS A 344 9.31 -23.31 0.79
CA LYS A 344 9.81 -24.60 1.30
C LYS A 344 8.67 -25.58 1.58
N GLY A 345 7.51 -25.06 1.98
CA GLY A 345 6.42 -25.84 2.54
C GLY A 345 6.75 -26.48 3.89
N ALA A 346 5.81 -27.25 4.43
CA ALA A 346 6.00 -28.05 5.65
C ALA A 346 5.68 -29.53 5.39
N GLY A 347 6.44 -30.43 5.98
CA GLY A 347 6.27 -31.88 5.84
C GLY A 347 5.02 -32.39 6.55
N VAL A 348 4.34 -33.36 5.97
CA VAL A 348 3.12 -33.98 6.54
C VAL A 348 3.40 -34.57 7.93
N GLU A 349 4.56 -35.19 8.14
CA GLU A 349 4.98 -35.74 9.43
C GLU A 349 5.45 -34.64 10.40
N GLU A 350 6.27 -33.66 9.94
CA GLU A 350 6.67 -32.46 10.70
C GLU A 350 5.49 -31.74 11.35
N VAL A 351 4.44 -31.50 10.55
CA VAL A 351 3.23 -30.78 10.96
C VAL A 351 2.35 -31.63 11.89
N ALA A 352 2.28 -32.94 11.66
CA ALA A 352 1.48 -33.84 12.49
C ALA A 352 2.06 -33.96 13.91
N ASP A 353 3.38 -34.06 14.03
CA ASP A 353 4.10 -34.04 15.30
C ASP A 353 3.90 -32.72 16.06
N LEU A 354 4.10 -31.57 15.39
CA LEU A 354 3.97 -30.24 16.02
C LEU A 354 2.56 -29.97 16.55
N LEU A 355 1.54 -30.38 15.78
CA LEU A 355 0.15 -30.09 16.12
C LEU A 355 -0.47 -31.15 17.04
N TRP A 356 0.05 -32.38 17.13
CA TRP A 356 -0.44 -33.42 18.05
C TRP A 356 0.69 -34.27 18.63
N PRO A 357 1.61 -33.68 19.43
CA PRO A 357 2.65 -34.44 20.11
C PRO A 357 2.08 -35.42 21.14
N GLU A 358 0.81 -35.27 21.54
CA GLU A 358 0.08 -36.18 22.42
C GLU A 358 -0.62 -37.36 21.71
N ALA A 359 -0.43 -37.51 20.40
CA ALA A 359 -1.01 -38.63 19.63
C ALA A 359 -0.38 -39.98 20.04
N ARG A 360 -1.21 -41.03 20.08
CA ARG A 360 -0.77 -42.39 20.47
C ARG A 360 0.04 -43.12 19.39
N ASP A 361 -0.16 -42.72 18.14
CA ASP A 361 0.34 -43.36 16.94
C ASP A 361 0.34 -42.35 15.76
N ILE A 362 1.11 -42.66 14.73
CA ILE A 362 1.30 -41.77 13.57
C ILE A 362 0.00 -41.65 12.75
N ASP A 363 -0.77 -42.74 12.60
CA ASP A 363 -2.03 -42.68 11.84
C ASP A 363 -3.05 -41.75 12.52
N GLN A 364 -3.06 -41.67 13.85
CA GLN A 364 -3.89 -40.73 14.59
C GLN A 364 -3.50 -39.26 14.36
N SER A 365 -2.20 -38.93 14.40
CA SER A 365 -1.76 -37.55 14.13
C SER A 365 -1.99 -37.15 12.67
N LEU A 366 -1.73 -38.06 11.72
CA LEU A 366 -2.01 -37.87 10.29
C LEU A 366 -3.51 -37.68 9.99
N ASN A 367 -4.40 -38.49 10.57
CA ASN A 367 -5.85 -38.33 10.36
C ASN A 367 -6.37 -37.00 10.91
N ARG A 368 -5.87 -36.56 12.08
CA ARG A 368 -6.17 -35.23 12.63
C ARG A 368 -5.64 -34.11 11.74
N LEU A 369 -4.43 -34.27 11.18
CA LEU A 369 -3.85 -33.34 10.22
C LEU A 369 -4.71 -33.22 8.96
N TYR A 370 -5.12 -34.33 8.36
CA TYR A 370 -5.97 -34.31 7.16
C TYR A 370 -7.31 -33.60 7.41
N HIS A 371 -7.89 -33.73 8.60
CA HIS A 371 -9.07 -32.96 9.02
C HIS A 371 -8.75 -31.46 9.16
N THR A 372 -7.70 -31.06 9.88
CA THR A 372 -7.33 -29.64 10.02
C THR A 372 -6.95 -28.99 8.68
N VAL A 373 -6.30 -29.71 7.77
CA VAL A 373 -6.04 -29.28 6.38
C VAL A 373 -7.34 -29.10 5.60
N HIS A 374 -8.34 -29.96 5.80
CA HIS A 374 -9.68 -29.80 5.23
C HIS A 374 -10.38 -28.54 5.78
N CYS A 375 -10.38 -28.32 7.09
CA CYS A 375 -10.91 -27.11 7.73
C CYS A 375 -10.22 -25.85 7.20
N LEU A 376 -8.88 -25.84 7.11
CA LEU A 376 -8.11 -24.71 6.60
C LEU A 376 -8.46 -24.41 5.13
N ARG A 377 -8.58 -25.44 4.28
CA ARG A 377 -8.97 -25.29 2.88
C ARG A 377 -10.36 -24.70 2.71
N LEU A 378 -11.32 -25.03 3.58
CA LEU A 378 -12.65 -24.43 3.56
C LEU A 378 -12.65 -23.00 4.14
N ALA A 379 -11.97 -22.75 5.26
CA ALA A 379 -11.80 -21.41 5.82
C ALA A 379 -11.17 -20.43 4.82
N LEU A 380 -10.19 -20.88 4.02
CA LEU A 380 -9.57 -20.09 2.96
C LEU A 380 -10.37 -20.08 1.65
N SER A 381 -11.31 -21.00 1.43
CA SER A 381 -12.09 -21.12 0.19
C SER A 381 -13.55 -21.58 0.42
N PRO A 382 -14.40 -20.77 1.09
CA PRO A 382 -15.69 -21.23 1.63
C PRO A 382 -16.73 -21.62 0.55
N HIS A 383 -16.58 -21.12 -0.68
CA HIS A 383 -17.50 -21.41 -1.78
C HIS A 383 -17.21 -22.72 -2.54
N LEU A 384 -16.17 -23.47 -2.14
CA LEU A 384 -15.77 -24.69 -2.85
C LEU A 384 -16.63 -25.91 -2.48
N LYS A 385 -17.19 -26.55 -3.51
CA LYS A 385 -17.88 -27.86 -3.40
C LYS A 385 -16.97 -29.00 -2.92
N SER A 386 -15.65 -28.82 -2.96
CA SER A 386 -14.65 -29.77 -2.46
C SER A 386 -13.41 -29.02 -1.97
N SER A 387 -13.03 -29.26 -0.72
CA SER A 387 -11.83 -28.67 -0.11
C SER A 387 -10.54 -29.03 -0.87
N ARG A 388 -10.49 -30.18 -1.56
CA ARG A 388 -9.32 -30.61 -2.34
C ARG A 388 -9.01 -29.70 -3.52
N ASN A 389 -9.97 -28.88 -3.94
CA ASN A 389 -9.83 -27.94 -5.05
C ASN A 389 -9.38 -26.54 -4.60
N SER A 390 -8.97 -26.37 -3.32
CA SER A 390 -8.49 -25.08 -2.81
C SER A 390 -7.16 -24.70 -3.48
N PRO A 391 -7.08 -23.54 -4.18
CA PRO A 391 -5.85 -23.12 -4.85
C PRO A 391 -4.77 -22.69 -3.86
N PHE A 392 -5.13 -22.39 -2.61
CA PHE A 392 -4.24 -21.79 -1.62
C PHE A 392 -3.47 -22.81 -0.77
N ILE A 393 -3.94 -24.05 -0.64
CA ILE A 393 -3.26 -25.10 0.15
C ILE A 393 -2.99 -26.30 -0.75
N ILE A 394 -1.85 -26.27 -1.43
CA ILE A 394 -1.41 -27.33 -2.34
C ILE A 394 -0.76 -28.46 -1.51
N SER A 395 -0.90 -29.70 -1.96
CA SER A 395 -0.15 -30.84 -1.42
C SER A 395 0.64 -31.53 -2.52
N ARG A 396 1.92 -31.77 -2.27
CA ARG A 396 2.87 -32.39 -3.21
C ARG A 396 3.96 -33.09 -2.41
N ASN A 397 4.37 -34.30 -2.81
CA ASN A 397 5.52 -35.03 -2.23
C ASN A 397 5.54 -35.09 -0.68
N LYS A 398 4.44 -35.50 -0.02
CA LYS A 398 4.27 -35.47 1.44
C LYS A 398 4.50 -34.08 2.10
N HIS A 399 4.34 -32.99 1.37
CA HIS A 399 4.40 -31.62 1.91
C HIS A 399 3.10 -30.86 1.63
N TYR A 400 2.85 -29.84 2.45
CA TYR A 400 1.85 -28.80 2.21
C TYR A 400 2.53 -27.46 1.93
N TYR A 401 1.88 -26.65 1.08
CA TYR A 401 2.35 -25.33 0.68
C TYR A 401 1.21 -24.32 0.75
N LEU A 402 1.46 -23.14 1.33
CA LEU A 402 0.56 -22.00 1.23
C LEU A 402 0.91 -21.21 -0.04
N VAL A 403 -0.03 -21.18 -0.99
CA VAL A 403 0.03 -20.30 -2.15
C VAL A 403 -0.74 -19.03 -1.82
N LEU A 404 -0.01 -17.93 -1.69
CA LEU A 404 -0.60 -16.60 -1.54
C LEU A 404 -1.02 -16.05 -2.92
N PRO A 405 -2.16 -15.34 -3.01
CA PRO A 405 -2.44 -14.51 -4.18
C PRO A 405 -1.35 -13.44 -4.38
N GLU A 406 -0.99 -13.13 -5.63
CA GLU A 406 0.22 -12.33 -5.94
C GLU A 406 0.21 -10.91 -5.32
N ALA A 407 -0.97 -10.28 -5.21
CA ALA A 407 -1.11 -8.94 -4.62
C ALA A 407 -1.14 -8.91 -3.08
N THR A 408 -0.91 -10.04 -2.40
CA THR A 408 -1.05 -10.18 -0.94
C THR A 408 -0.15 -9.22 -0.17
N TRP A 409 -0.72 -8.58 0.83
CA TRP A 409 -0.03 -7.70 1.77
C TRP A 409 0.11 -8.40 3.13
N ILE A 410 1.26 -8.22 3.77
CA ILE A 410 1.60 -8.79 5.09
C ILE A 410 2.22 -7.66 5.92
N ASP A 411 1.81 -7.51 7.19
CA ASP A 411 2.30 -6.44 8.06
C ASP A 411 3.79 -6.57 8.43
N VAL A 412 4.29 -7.78 8.73
CA VAL A 412 5.68 -8.06 9.16
C VAL A 412 6.76 -7.43 8.26
N PRO A 413 6.82 -7.68 6.93
CA PRO A 413 7.86 -7.09 6.09
C PRO A 413 7.73 -5.56 5.97
N VAL A 414 6.51 -5.01 6.08
CA VAL A 414 6.27 -3.56 6.02
C VAL A 414 6.73 -2.89 7.31
N PHE A 415 6.48 -3.52 8.47
CA PHE A 415 7.03 -3.13 9.77
C PHE A 415 8.57 -3.11 9.76
N GLU A 416 9.21 -4.19 9.30
CA GLU A 416 10.69 -4.25 9.17
C GLU A 416 11.24 -3.12 8.29
N GLN A 417 10.58 -2.82 7.16
CA GLN A 417 10.96 -1.76 6.23
C GLN A 417 10.87 -0.37 6.90
N TYR A 418 9.78 -0.07 7.59
CA TYR A 418 9.60 1.22 8.26
C TYR A 418 10.51 1.40 9.48
N CYS A 419 10.78 0.35 10.26
CA CYS A 419 11.81 0.39 11.30
C CYS A 419 13.20 0.72 10.71
N ARG A 420 13.57 0.07 9.60
CA ARG A 420 14.86 0.28 8.92
C ARG A 420 14.98 1.66 8.29
N GLN A 421 13.90 2.16 7.67
CA GLN A 421 13.87 3.48 7.05
C GLN A 421 13.90 4.59 8.12
N GLY A 422 13.15 4.43 9.21
CA GLY A 422 13.20 5.35 10.35
C GLY A 422 14.59 5.47 10.97
N GLU A 423 15.30 4.35 11.14
CA GLU A 423 16.69 4.35 11.62
C GLU A 423 17.65 5.01 10.62
N LYS A 424 17.52 4.72 9.31
CA LYS A 424 18.31 5.39 8.26
C LYS A 424 18.13 6.92 8.30
N LEU A 425 16.89 7.38 8.47
CA LEU A 425 16.56 8.80 8.57
C LEU A 425 17.08 9.43 9.87
N MET A 426 17.00 8.72 11.00
CA MET A 426 17.56 9.19 12.28
C MET A 426 19.07 9.40 12.19
N ASN A 427 19.78 8.47 11.52
CA ASN A 427 21.22 8.54 11.30
C ASN A 427 21.61 9.64 10.30
N ALA A 428 20.71 9.98 9.35
CA ALA A 428 20.86 11.14 8.46
C ALA A 428 20.46 12.48 9.11
N GLY A 429 19.97 12.49 10.36
CA GLY A 429 19.52 13.70 11.06
C GLY A 429 18.08 14.13 10.75
N ASN A 430 17.36 13.45 9.87
CA ASN A 430 16.00 13.78 9.45
C ASN A 430 14.95 13.30 10.48
N LEU A 431 14.93 13.96 11.64
CA LEU A 431 14.17 13.53 12.82
C LEU A 431 12.65 13.43 12.59
N ASP A 432 12.05 14.36 11.85
CA ASP A 432 10.61 14.34 11.57
C ASP A 432 10.19 13.15 10.70
N LEU A 433 10.83 12.98 9.53
CA LEU A 433 10.56 11.82 8.65
C LEU A 433 10.90 10.49 9.33
N SER A 434 11.95 10.49 10.18
CA SER A 434 12.31 9.33 11.01
C SER A 434 11.19 8.98 12.00
N LEU A 435 10.57 9.98 12.64
CA LEU A 435 9.43 9.76 13.52
C LEU A 435 8.23 9.23 12.74
N THR A 436 7.89 9.81 11.57
CA THR A 436 6.78 9.33 10.74
C THR A 436 6.97 7.87 10.31
N CYS A 437 8.20 7.47 9.95
CA CYS A 437 8.51 6.06 9.66
C CYS A 437 8.37 5.16 10.90
N HIS A 438 8.81 5.61 12.07
CA HIS A 438 8.67 4.81 13.30
C HIS A 438 7.21 4.71 13.78
N GLN A 439 6.39 5.77 13.59
CA GLN A 439 4.94 5.73 13.81
C GLN A 439 4.23 4.78 12.83
N ALA A 440 4.65 4.76 11.57
CA ALA A 440 4.14 3.81 10.57
C ALA A 440 4.40 2.34 10.96
N ALA A 441 5.58 2.04 11.51
CA ALA A 441 5.89 0.73 12.07
C ALA A 441 5.07 0.44 13.36
N GLU A 442 4.97 1.39 14.26
CA GLU A 442 4.18 1.28 15.50
C GLU A 442 2.71 0.92 15.24
N HIS A 443 2.05 1.54 14.26
CA HIS A 443 0.67 1.23 13.90
C HIS A 443 0.45 -0.19 13.34
N LEU A 444 1.53 -0.85 12.89
CA LEU A 444 1.50 -2.25 12.45
C LEU A 444 1.67 -3.22 13.63
N TYR A 445 2.49 -2.87 14.62
CA TYR A 445 2.77 -3.72 15.79
C TYR A 445 1.64 -3.66 16.84
N THR A 446 0.65 -4.56 16.75
CA THR A 446 -0.42 -4.67 17.76
C THR A 446 -0.19 -5.75 18.83
N GLY A 447 0.93 -6.47 18.74
CA GLY A 447 1.36 -7.47 19.71
C GLY A 447 2.52 -8.31 19.15
N SER A 448 3.00 -9.27 19.94
CA SER A 448 4.02 -10.24 19.51
C SER A 448 3.51 -11.08 18.32
N LEU A 449 4.43 -11.57 17.48
CA LEU A 449 4.13 -12.28 16.24
C LEU A 449 3.22 -13.52 16.47
N TYR A 450 2.06 -13.57 15.82
CA TYR A 450 0.99 -14.56 16.02
C TYR A 450 0.54 -14.68 17.48
N GLY A 451 0.27 -13.56 18.15
CA GLY A 451 0.04 -13.49 19.61
C GLY A 451 -1.16 -14.30 20.14
N ASP A 452 -2.08 -14.72 19.28
CA ASP A 452 -3.24 -15.57 19.62
C ASP A 452 -3.01 -17.07 19.34
N ILE A 453 -1.80 -17.44 18.91
CA ILE A 453 -1.35 -18.83 18.80
C ILE A 453 -0.68 -19.24 20.13
N PRO A 454 -1.20 -20.27 20.83
CA PRO A 454 -0.69 -20.74 22.11
C PRO A 454 0.82 -20.99 22.10
N LEU A 455 1.47 -20.64 23.22
CA LEU A 455 2.91 -20.80 23.41
C LEU A 455 3.37 -22.25 23.20
N GLU A 456 2.55 -23.24 23.59
CA GLU A 456 2.82 -24.68 23.39
C GLU A 456 3.08 -25.09 21.93
N TYR A 457 2.59 -24.35 20.92
CA TYR A 457 2.86 -24.65 19.51
C TYR A 457 4.04 -23.86 18.93
N VAL A 458 4.66 -22.97 19.71
CA VAL A 458 5.67 -22.03 19.23
C VAL A 458 6.98 -22.12 20.02
N GLU A 459 6.94 -22.53 21.29
CA GLU A 459 8.11 -22.77 22.15
C GLU A 459 8.82 -24.12 21.88
N ASP A 460 8.60 -24.73 20.71
CA ASP A 460 9.36 -25.89 20.25
C ASP A 460 10.82 -25.47 19.97
N ARG A 461 11.71 -25.83 20.91
CA ARG A 461 13.15 -25.52 20.84
C ARG A 461 13.94 -26.45 19.93
N GLU A 462 13.38 -27.59 19.53
CA GLU A 462 14.04 -28.53 18.61
C GLU A 462 13.65 -28.23 17.16
N ARG A 463 12.42 -27.78 16.92
CA ARG A 463 11.85 -27.49 15.60
C ARG A 463 11.44 -26.02 15.45
N ASP A 464 12.27 -25.10 15.93
CA ASP A 464 11.99 -23.66 15.91
C ASP A 464 11.57 -23.17 14.50
N TRP A 465 10.28 -22.86 14.39
CA TRP A 465 9.66 -22.32 13.19
C TRP A 465 9.23 -20.86 13.37
N CYS A 466 9.29 -20.32 14.59
CA CYS A 466 8.70 -19.03 14.95
C CYS A 466 9.21 -18.43 16.28
N TRP A 467 9.81 -19.18 17.21
CA TRP A 467 10.29 -18.63 18.48
C TRP A 467 11.39 -17.58 18.29
N SER A 468 12.47 -17.91 17.56
CA SER A 468 13.52 -16.94 17.23
C SER A 468 12.97 -15.76 16.41
N ARG A 469 11.93 -16.00 15.59
CA ARG A 469 11.28 -14.97 14.77
C ARG A 469 10.46 -13.99 15.63
N ARG A 470 9.69 -14.49 16.61
CA ARG A 470 8.99 -13.71 17.66
C ARG A 470 9.99 -12.81 18.40
N TYR A 471 11.03 -13.41 18.96
CA TYR A 471 12.05 -12.71 19.75
C TYR A 471 12.76 -11.61 18.94
N TRP A 472 13.14 -11.90 17.69
CA TRP A 472 13.81 -10.92 16.81
C TRP A 472 12.89 -9.76 16.39
N ILE A 473 11.61 -10.04 16.11
CA ILE A 473 10.60 -9.02 15.80
C ILE A 473 10.34 -8.12 17.03
N GLU A 474 10.26 -8.68 18.22
CA GLU A 474 10.10 -7.91 19.46
C GLU A 474 11.35 -7.06 19.78
N ALA A 475 12.55 -7.59 19.57
CA ALA A 475 13.79 -6.83 19.70
C ALA A 475 13.86 -5.63 18.73
N ILE A 476 13.33 -5.76 17.50
CA ILE A 476 13.20 -4.64 16.56
C ILE A 476 12.19 -3.60 17.08
N TYR A 477 11.06 -4.03 17.62
CA TYR A 477 10.06 -3.13 18.23
C TYR A 477 10.64 -2.35 19.42
N LEU A 478 11.35 -3.01 20.34
CA LEU A 478 12.03 -2.34 21.47
C LEU A 478 13.10 -1.35 20.99
N LYS A 479 13.89 -1.72 19.97
CA LYS A 479 14.85 -0.81 19.33
C LYS A 479 14.16 0.40 18.71
N MET A 480 13.04 0.21 18.03
CA MET A 480 12.23 1.27 17.42
C MET A 480 11.69 2.24 18.48
N LEU A 481 11.07 1.74 19.56
CA LEU A 481 10.61 2.58 20.68
C LEU A 481 11.76 3.40 21.29
N ALA A 482 12.94 2.79 21.47
CA ALA A 482 14.13 3.48 21.98
C ALA A 482 14.66 4.56 21.01
N CYS A 483 14.48 4.40 19.70
CA CYS A 483 14.75 5.47 18.72
C CYS A 483 13.71 6.60 18.83
N MET A 484 12.41 6.27 18.97
CA MET A 484 11.34 7.27 19.15
C MET A 484 11.56 8.11 20.42
N ALA A 485 11.97 7.49 21.53
CA ALA A 485 12.35 8.21 22.75
C ALA A 485 13.45 9.25 22.47
N THR A 486 14.55 8.84 21.82
CA THR A 486 15.65 9.74 21.43
C THR A 486 15.20 10.85 20.49
N ILE A 487 14.27 10.58 19.56
CA ILE A 487 13.74 11.59 18.65
C ILE A 487 12.89 12.63 19.40
N HIS A 488 11.93 12.21 20.22
CA HIS A 488 11.13 13.13 21.03
C HIS A 488 11.99 13.95 21.99
N ARG A 489 13.01 13.34 22.63
CA ARG A 489 13.97 14.07 23.48
C ARG A 489 14.74 15.14 22.69
N LYS A 490 15.24 14.82 21.50
CA LYS A 490 15.91 15.79 20.60
C LYS A 490 14.97 16.91 20.16
N ARG A 491 13.67 16.62 19.99
CA ARG A 491 12.60 17.61 19.73
C ARG A 491 12.13 18.40 20.97
N GLN A 492 12.79 18.21 22.11
CA GLN A 492 12.44 18.79 23.43
C GLN A 492 11.11 18.30 24.02
N ASP A 493 10.49 17.28 23.41
CA ASP A 493 9.29 16.61 23.93
C ASP A 493 9.68 15.56 24.98
N ALA A 494 9.87 16.05 26.20
CA ALA A 494 10.20 15.20 27.33
C ALA A 494 9.04 14.26 27.75
N GLY A 495 7.80 14.63 27.44
CA GLY A 495 6.61 13.84 27.79
C GLY A 495 6.56 12.53 27.01
N MET A 496 6.58 12.63 25.67
CA MET A 496 6.59 11.45 24.82
C MET A 496 7.90 10.67 24.93
N SER A 497 9.04 11.33 25.13
CA SER A 497 10.32 10.63 25.37
C SER A 497 10.23 9.69 26.57
N LEU A 498 9.71 10.17 27.71
CA LEU A 498 9.55 9.35 28.91
C LEU A 498 8.50 8.23 28.69
N LEU A 499 7.41 8.51 27.97
CA LEU A 499 6.41 7.49 27.61
C LEU A 499 7.00 6.35 26.76
N TYR A 500 7.84 6.66 25.78
CA TYR A 500 8.52 5.62 24.99
C TYR A 500 9.56 4.85 25.82
N CYS A 501 10.30 5.50 26.72
CA CYS A 501 11.16 4.81 27.68
C CYS A 501 10.38 3.87 28.62
N GLU A 502 9.25 4.32 29.17
CA GLU A 502 8.39 3.50 30.03
C GLU A 502 7.86 2.26 29.29
N ARG A 503 7.47 2.42 28.02
CA ARG A 503 6.99 1.30 27.18
C ARG A 503 8.07 0.26 26.89
N VAL A 504 9.34 0.67 26.72
CA VAL A 504 10.46 -0.29 26.66
C VAL A 504 10.64 -0.96 28.02
N LEU A 505 10.74 -0.19 29.10
CA LEU A 505 11.01 -0.70 30.46
C LEU A 505 9.89 -1.58 31.05
N LYS A 506 8.69 -1.52 30.47
CA LYS A 506 7.58 -2.44 30.80
C LYS A 506 7.75 -3.84 30.21
N ILE A 507 8.51 -3.98 29.11
CA ILE A 507 8.74 -5.24 28.40
C ILE A 507 10.14 -5.78 28.75
N ASP A 508 11.14 -4.90 28.73
CA ASP A 508 12.53 -5.13 29.14
C ASP A 508 12.88 -4.18 30.30
N PRO A 509 12.62 -4.57 31.57
CA PRO A 509 13.00 -3.78 32.75
C PRO A 509 14.51 -3.59 32.92
N CYS A 510 15.33 -4.33 32.17
CA CYS A 510 16.79 -4.31 32.21
C CYS A 510 17.39 -3.44 31.10
N SER A 511 16.57 -2.80 30.28
CA SER A 511 16.99 -1.99 29.13
C SER A 511 17.78 -0.75 29.55
N GLU A 512 19.09 -0.90 29.73
CA GLU A 512 19.99 0.19 30.08
C GLU A 512 19.87 1.36 29.11
N ARG A 513 19.65 1.09 27.81
CA ARG A 513 19.43 2.14 26.81
C ARG A 513 18.20 3.00 27.12
N ALA A 514 17.09 2.41 27.56
CA ALA A 514 15.88 3.16 27.94
C ALA A 514 16.06 3.87 29.29
N HIS A 515 16.74 3.25 30.26
CA HIS A 515 17.11 3.92 31.51
C HIS A 515 18.01 5.14 31.26
N GLN A 516 19.04 5.00 30.40
CA GLN A 516 19.92 6.09 29.99
C GLN A 516 19.15 7.24 29.31
N GLU A 517 18.25 6.94 28.36
CA GLU A 517 17.52 7.99 27.65
C GLU A 517 16.48 8.69 28.54
N ALA A 518 15.86 7.97 29.48
CA ALA A 518 15.05 8.56 30.54
C ALA A 518 15.88 9.47 31.46
N MET A 519 17.11 9.07 31.84
CA MET A 519 18.02 9.94 32.62
C MET A 519 18.42 11.21 31.85
N ARG A 520 18.80 11.09 30.58
CA ARG A 520 19.06 12.25 29.69
C ARG A 520 17.84 13.17 29.58
N THR A 521 16.64 12.59 29.49
CA THR A 521 15.39 13.35 29.44
C THR A 521 15.12 14.10 30.75
N TYR A 522 15.25 13.44 31.91
CA TYR A 522 15.06 14.10 33.21
C TYR A 522 16.11 15.20 33.48
N HIS A 523 17.35 15.03 33.05
CA HIS A 523 18.38 16.08 33.10
C HIS A 523 17.97 17.29 32.25
N GLN A 524 17.53 17.07 31.01
CA GLN A 524 17.12 18.12 30.08
C GLN A 524 15.94 18.99 30.58
N ILE A 525 15.08 18.45 31.46
CA ILE A 525 14.01 19.20 32.14
C ILE A 525 14.32 19.58 33.60
N GLY A 526 15.59 19.50 34.03
CA GLY A 526 16.05 19.91 35.36
C GLY A 526 15.53 19.06 36.53
N ARG A 527 14.96 17.87 36.28
CA ARG A 527 14.33 17.02 37.31
C ARG A 527 15.33 16.06 37.96
N ARG A 528 16.33 16.61 38.65
CA ARG A 528 17.41 15.88 39.34
C ARG A 528 16.90 14.69 40.16
N ASP A 529 15.93 14.88 41.05
CA ASP A 529 15.42 13.79 41.90
C ASP A 529 14.80 12.63 41.08
N ALA A 530 14.24 12.92 39.91
CA ALA A 530 13.67 11.91 39.03
C ALA A 530 14.77 11.10 38.32
N LEU A 531 15.86 11.76 37.92
CA LEU A 531 17.07 11.13 37.42
C LEU A 531 17.70 10.21 38.48
N GLU A 532 17.89 10.72 39.70
CA GLU A 532 18.45 9.95 40.82
C GLU A 532 17.53 8.79 41.27
N ARG A 533 16.22 8.85 41.00
CA ARG A 533 15.32 7.68 41.09
C ARG A 533 15.50 6.73 39.91
N GLN A 534 15.57 7.23 38.68
CA GLN A 534 15.71 6.41 37.47
C GLN A 534 17.02 5.59 37.46
N TYR A 535 18.13 6.17 37.94
CA TYR A 535 19.38 5.44 38.12
C TYR A 535 19.28 4.33 39.18
N ARG A 536 18.56 4.58 40.29
CA ARG A 536 18.31 3.55 41.32
C ARG A 536 17.44 2.40 40.78
N LEU A 537 16.38 2.72 40.03
CA LEU A 537 15.54 1.72 39.37
C LEU A 537 16.34 0.85 38.40
N CYS A 538 17.20 1.45 37.56
CA CYS A 538 18.13 0.71 36.70
C CYS A 538 19.00 -0.28 37.47
N ARG A 539 19.63 0.17 38.56
CA ARG A 539 20.45 -0.69 39.43
C ARG A 539 19.65 -1.81 40.11
N GLU A 540 18.39 -1.58 40.41
CA GLU A 540 17.52 -2.57 41.05
C GLU A 540 17.03 -3.62 40.06
N SER A 541 16.55 -3.23 38.87
CA SER A 541 16.16 -4.14 37.79
C SER A 541 17.30 -5.09 37.41
N LEU A 542 18.48 -4.54 37.08
CA LEU A 542 19.63 -5.34 36.64
C LEU A 542 20.08 -6.35 37.70
N ARG A 543 20.06 -5.95 38.98
CA ARG A 543 20.37 -6.85 40.09
C ARG A 543 19.28 -7.92 40.29
N ARG A 544 18.02 -7.60 40.03
CA ARG A 544 16.87 -8.46 40.30
C ARG A 544 16.63 -9.52 39.21
N TYR A 545 16.88 -9.19 37.95
CA TYR A 545 16.53 -10.05 36.81
C TYR A 545 17.76 -10.59 36.05
N GLU A 546 18.92 -9.92 36.13
CA GLU A 546 20.16 -10.29 35.42
C GLU A 546 21.37 -10.46 36.39
N GLU A 547 21.13 -10.42 37.71
CA GLU A 547 22.12 -10.52 38.81
C GLU A 547 23.35 -9.58 38.73
N ARG A 548 23.33 -8.57 37.86
CA ARG A 548 24.51 -7.73 37.53
C ARG A 548 24.39 -6.27 37.98
N GLN A 549 25.50 -5.54 37.85
CA GLN A 549 25.52 -4.08 37.95
C GLN A 549 25.30 -3.43 36.56
N PRO A 550 24.98 -2.12 36.50
CA PRO A 550 24.98 -1.39 35.23
C PRO A 550 26.34 -1.38 34.55
N SER A 551 26.31 -1.23 33.22
CA SER A 551 27.48 -1.01 32.38
C SER A 551 28.30 0.23 32.81
N PRO A 552 29.63 0.26 32.57
CA PRO A 552 30.46 1.44 32.80
C PRO A 552 29.88 2.71 32.17
N GLU A 553 29.31 2.60 30.98
CA GLU A 553 28.65 3.66 30.21
C GLU A 553 27.45 4.25 30.98
N THR A 554 26.58 3.41 31.54
CA THR A 554 25.46 3.86 32.38
C THR A 554 25.95 4.50 33.68
N VAL A 555 27.02 3.98 34.30
CA VAL A 555 27.59 4.54 35.54
C VAL A 555 28.24 5.90 35.30
N VAL A 556 28.96 6.08 34.19
CA VAL A 556 29.57 7.36 33.79
C VAL A 556 28.49 8.39 33.48
N LEU A 557 27.54 8.06 32.59
CA LEU A 557 26.43 8.94 32.24
C LEU A 557 25.63 9.40 33.47
N ALA A 558 25.34 8.48 34.40
CA ALA A 558 24.62 8.83 35.62
C ALA A 558 25.40 9.85 36.47
N ARG A 559 26.73 9.74 36.58
CA ARG A 559 27.56 10.73 37.29
C ARG A 559 27.57 12.08 36.59
N GLU A 560 27.77 12.09 35.28
CA GLU A 560 27.83 13.31 34.46
C GLU A 560 26.54 14.12 34.51
N LEU A 561 25.38 13.46 34.51
CA LEU A 561 24.08 14.14 34.55
C LEU A 561 23.59 14.49 35.97
N ILE A 562 24.28 14.04 37.03
CA ILE A 562 23.99 14.31 38.44
C ILE A 562 24.94 15.36 39.04
N ALA A 563 26.07 15.66 38.39
CA ALA A 563 26.97 16.74 38.81
C ALA A 563 26.23 18.10 38.80
#